data_AF-A0A9E1REL3-F1
#
_entry.id   AF-A0A9E1REL3-F1
#
_cell.length_a   1.000
_cell.length_b   1.000
_cell.length_c   1.000
_cell.angle_alpha   90.00
_cell.angle_beta   90.00
_cell.angle_gamma   90.00
#
_symmetry.space_group_name_H-M   'P 1'
#
loop_
_entity.id
_entity.type
_entity.pdbx_description
1 polymer ?
#
loop_
_entity_poly.entity_id
_entity_poly.type
_entity_poly.pdbx_seq_one_letter_code
_entity_poly.pdbx_strand_id
1 'polypeptide(L)'
;MSQIKEDLICEIIRLSQTNLLDRKCANMSCETQEQVAVDWIRKNAADYRVDFQTRLSTYSASRLGEILRDLTESGKDLNEILKENGSVHRG
;
A
#
# COMPACT_ATOMS: atom_id res chain seq x y z
N MET A 1 7.66 18.50 -4.52
CA MET A 1 7.92 17.16 -5.10
C MET A 1 7.62 17.25 -6.59
N SER A 2 8.11 16.36 -7.47
CA SER A 2 7.57 16.33 -8.84
C SER A 2 6.17 15.73 -8.80
N GLN A 3 5.24 16.23 -9.62
CA GLN A 3 3.86 15.73 -9.67
C GLN A 3 3.81 14.20 -9.92
N ILE A 4 4.69 13.71 -10.80
CA ILE A 4 4.88 12.27 -11.06
C ILE A 4 5.20 11.49 -9.78
N LYS A 5 6.03 12.05 -8.87
CA LYS A 5 6.37 11.36 -7.62
C LYS A 5 5.18 11.34 -6.65
N GLU A 6 4.36 12.39 -6.63
CA GLU A 6 3.12 12.43 -5.83
C GLU A 6 2.10 11.43 -6.33
N ASP A 7 1.90 11.36 -7.65
CA ASP A 7 1.00 10.40 -8.30
C ASP A 7 1.44 8.96 -8.01
N LEU A 8 2.75 8.70 -8.09
CA LEU A 8 3.30 7.38 -7.80
C LEU A 8 3.09 6.96 -6.33
N ILE A 9 3.25 7.88 -5.38
CA ILE A 9 2.96 7.61 -3.96
C ILE A 9 1.47 7.31 -3.77
N CYS A 10 0.60 8.07 -4.42
CA CYS A 10 -0.85 7.85 -4.33
C CYS A 10 -1.22 6.47 -4.88
N GLU A 11 -0.64 6.07 -6.01
CA GLU A 11 -0.89 4.78 -6.63
C GLU A 11 -0.38 3.61 -5.76
N ILE A 12 0.82 3.75 -5.19
CA ILE A 12 1.39 2.77 -4.26
C ILE A 12 0.48 2.57 -3.04
N ILE A 13 0.00 3.65 -2.43
CA ILE A 13 -0.90 3.58 -1.27
C ILE A 13 -2.22 2.93 -1.68
N ARG A 14 -2.81 3.33 -2.81
CA ARG A 14 -4.07 2.79 -3.32
C ARG A 14 -3.97 1.29 -3.54
N LEU A 15 -2.95 0.83 -4.28
CA LEU A 15 -2.75 -0.58 -4.58
C LEU A 15 -2.51 -1.41 -3.32
N SER A 16 -1.71 -0.89 -2.39
CA SER A 16 -1.47 -1.55 -1.10
C SER A 16 -2.76 -1.74 -0.29
N GLN A 17 -3.65 -0.75 -0.28
CA GLN A 17 -4.94 -0.84 0.39
C GLN A 17 -5.86 -1.86 -0.29
N THR A 18 -5.88 -1.90 -1.63
CA THR A 18 -6.59 -2.93 -2.39
C THR A 18 -6.08 -4.33 -2.04
N ASN A 19 -4.77 -4.56 -2.10
CA ASN A 19 -4.16 -5.85 -1.75
C ASN A 19 -4.47 -6.29 -0.31
N LEU A 20 -4.49 -5.35 0.64
CA LEU A 20 -4.86 -5.64 2.03
C LEU A 20 -6.32 -6.05 2.15
N LEU A 21 -7.22 -5.32 1.48
CA LEU A 21 -8.66 -5.58 1.53
C LEU A 21 -9.02 -6.88 0.82
N ASP A 22 -8.49 -7.13 -0.37
CA ASP A 22 -8.73 -8.36 -1.13
C ASP A 22 -8.38 -9.59 -0.30
N ARG A 23 -7.26 -9.55 0.44
CA ARG A 23 -6.85 -10.65 1.32
C ARG A 23 -7.74 -10.81 2.54
N LYS A 24 -8.16 -9.70 3.18
CA LYS A 24 -9.11 -9.76 4.30
C LYS A 24 -10.48 -10.29 3.87
N CYS A 25 -10.86 -10.01 2.64
CA CYS A 25 -12.18 -10.28 2.08
C CYS A 25 -12.24 -11.61 1.30
N ALA A 26 -11.12 -12.28 1.04
CA ALA A 26 -11.00 -13.41 0.11
C ALA A 26 -12.03 -14.55 0.31
N ASN A 27 -12.49 -14.77 1.54
CA ASN A 27 -13.43 -15.85 1.89
C ASN A 27 -14.84 -15.34 2.26
N MET A 28 -15.15 -14.07 1.99
CA MET A 28 -16.42 -13.44 2.36
C MET A 28 -17.36 -13.32 1.16
N SER A 29 -18.67 -13.25 1.42
CA SER A 29 -19.66 -12.93 0.38
C SER A 29 -19.50 -11.49 -0.12
N CYS A 30 -19.88 -11.22 -1.38
CA CYS A 30 -19.74 -9.91 -2.01
C CYS A 30 -20.27 -8.75 -1.14
N GLU A 31 -21.49 -8.86 -0.61
CA GLU A 31 -22.08 -7.84 0.29
C GLU A 31 -21.24 -7.61 1.55
N THR A 32 -20.68 -8.68 2.12
CA THR A 32 -19.81 -8.57 3.29
C THR A 32 -18.49 -7.88 2.93
N GLN A 33 -17.94 -8.15 1.75
CA GLN A 33 -16.71 -7.52 1.28
C GLN A 33 -16.88 -6.00 1.12
N GLU A 34 -17.99 -5.55 0.52
CA GLU A 34 -18.29 -4.13 0.37
C GLU A 34 -18.41 -3.44 1.73
N GLN A 35 -19.12 -4.05 2.68
CA GLN A 35 -19.27 -3.50 4.02
C GLN A 35 -17.91 -3.41 4.74
N VAL A 36 -17.08 -4.44 4.65
CA VAL A 36 -15.72 -4.45 5.23
C VAL A 36 -14.85 -3.39 4.59
N ALA A 37 -14.89 -3.22 3.26
CA ALA A 37 -14.13 -2.19 2.56
C ALA A 37 -14.55 -0.79 3.00
N VAL A 38 -15.86 -0.50 3.06
CA VAL A 38 -16.39 0.80 3.50
C VAL A 38 -16.02 1.08 4.95
N ASP A 39 -16.16 0.10 5.85
CA ASP A 39 -15.79 0.28 7.26
C ASP A 39 -14.29 0.45 7.46
N TRP A 40 -13.48 -0.25 6.67
CA TRP A 40 -12.04 -0.08 6.69
C TRP A 40 -11.65 1.33 6.24
N ILE A 41 -12.23 1.83 5.14
CA ILE A 41 -11.98 3.18 4.64
C ILE A 41 -12.36 4.21 5.70
N ARG A 42 -13.56 4.10 6.27
CA ARG A 42 -14.08 5.03 7.29
C ARG A 42 -13.16 5.12 8.51
N LYS A 43 -12.57 4.00 8.93
CA LYS A 43 -11.80 3.91 10.18
C LYS A 43 -10.29 4.07 10.00
N ASN A 44 -9.73 3.73 8.84
CA ASN A 44 -8.28 3.52 8.71
C ASN A 44 -7.65 4.23 7.51
N ALA A 45 -8.40 4.60 6.46
CA ALA A 45 -7.77 5.05 5.20
C ALA A 45 -6.97 6.34 5.35
N ALA A 46 -7.44 7.28 6.19
CA ALA A 46 -6.74 8.54 6.44
C ALA A 46 -5.40 8.30 7.14
N ASP A 47 -5.40 7.57 8.25
CA ASP A 47 -4.19 7.26 9.03
C ASP A 47 -3.19 6.43 8.20
N TYR A 48 -3.70 5.44 7.46
CA TYR A 48 -2.88 4.63 6.56
C TYR A 48 -2.19 5.50 5.50
N ARG A 49 -2.93 6.45 4.90
CA ARG A 49 -2.37 7.38 3.93
C ARG A 49 -1.29 8.25 4.56
N VAL A 50 -1.54 8.84 5.72
CA VAL A 50 -0.60 9.75 6.40
C VAL A 50 0.70 9.02 6.79
N ASP A 51 0.61 7.80 7.34
CA ASP A 51 1.78 7.01 7.73
C ASP A 51 2.67 6.70 6.51
N PHE A 52 2.08 6.12 5.47
CA PHE A 52 2.86 5.72 4.30
C PHE A 52 3.27 6.90 3.42
N GLN A 53 2.49 7.98 3.35
CA GLN A 53 2.88 9.16 2.58
C GLN A 53 4.18 9.77 3.13
N THR A 54 4.28 9.89 4.46
CA THR A 54 5.51 10.38 5.11
C THR A 54 6.70 9.48 4.78
N ARG A 55 6.55 8.16 4.95
CA ARG A 55 7.62 7.18 4.69
C ARG A 55 8.03 7.15 3.22
N LEU A 56 7.07 7.08 2.31
CA LEU A 56 7.31 6.99 0.87
C LEU A 56 7.91 8.27 0.29
N SER A 57 7.62 9.44 0.89
CA SER A 57 8.20 10.71 0.45
C SER A 57 9.74 10.73 0.51
N THR A 58 10.34 9.90 1.36
CA THR A 58 11.81 9.79 1.53
C THR A 58 12.50 9.02 0.40
N TYR A 59 11.78 8.20 -0.38
CA TYR A 59 12.36 7.40 -1.45
C TYR A 59 12.54 8.18 -2.76
N SER A 60 13.48 7.74 -3.60
CA SER A 60 13.60 8.22 -4.97
C SER A 60 12.43 7.72 -5.84
N ALA A 61 12.19 8.37 -6.98
CA ALA A 61 11.17 7.90 -7.93
C ALA A 61 11.47 6.48 -8.46
N SER A 62 12.74 6.14 -8.68
CA SER A 62 13.15 4.78 -9.07
C SER A 62 12.76 3.75 -8.01
N ARG A 63 13.06 4.03 -6.74
CA ARG A 63 12.75 3.13 -5.62
C ARG A 63 11.24 2.99 -5.41
N LEU A 64 10.48 4.06 -5.59
CA LEU A 64 9.02 4.01 -5.59
C LEU A 64 8.49 3.12 -6.72
N GLY A 65 9.09 3.18 -7.92
CA GLY A 65 8.75 2.30 -9.03
C GLY A 65 8.99 0.82 -8.72
N GLU A 66 10.09 0.49 -8.03
CA GLU A 66 10.37 -0.87 -7.55
C GLU A 66 9.32 -1.33 -6.54
N ILE A 67 8.98 -0.49 -5.55
CA ILE A 67 7.94 -0.80 -4.56
C ILE A 67 6.59 -1.06 -5.25
N LEU A 68 6.23 -0.25 -6.25
CA LEU A 68 4.99 -0.44 -7.00
C LEU A 68 4.98 -1.79 -7.75
N ARG A 69 6.10 -2.15 -8.39
CA ARG A 69 6.25 -3.45 -9.06
C ARG A 69 6.08 -4.59 -8.05
N ASP A 70 6.79 -4.53 -6.92
CA ASP A 70 6.75 -5.58 -5.91
C ASP A 70 5.34 -5.76 -5.32
N LEU A 71 4.59 -4.66 -5.09
CA LEU A 71 3.18 -4.71 -4.69
C LEU A 71 2.29 -5.37 -5.75
N THR A 72 2.52 -5.05 -7.03
CA THR A 72 1.75 -5.58 -8.15
C THR A 72 1.98 -7.08 -8.33
N GLU A 73 3.23 -7.52 -8.25
CA GLU A 73 3.61 -8.92 -8.52
C GLU A 73 3.30 -9.85 -7.33
N SER A 74 3.42 -9.35 -6.10
CA SER A 74 3.29 -10.19 -4.90
C SER A 74 1.89 -10.23 -4.30
N GLY A 75 1.03 -9.25 -4.62
CA GLY A 75 -0.27 -9.09 -3.95
C GLY A 75 -0.16 -8.75 -2.46
N LYS A 76 1.03 -8.37 -1.98
CA LYS A 76 1.28 -7.96 -0.58
C LYS A 76 0.87 -6.51 -0.35
N ASP A 77 0.75 -6.11 0.92
CA ASP A 77 0.62 -4.70 1.31
C ASP A 77 1.97 -4.10 1.73
N LEU A 78 2.01 -2.77 1.85
CA LEU A 78 3.20 -2.00 2.19
C LEU A 78 3.83 -2.38 3.52
N ASN A 79 3.06 -2.87 4.50
CA ASN A 79 3.67 -3.35 5.75
C ASN A 79 4.58 -4.54 5.50
N GLU A 80 4.19 -5.45 4.61
CA GLU A 80 4.99 -6.62 4.26
C GLU A 80 6.17 -6.23 3.37
N ILE A 81 5.92 -5.46 2.30
CA ILE A 81 6.97 -5.00 1.38
C ILE A 81 8.06 -4.21 2.12
N LEU A 82 7.68 -3.31 3.03
CA LEU A 82 8.66 -2.48 3.74
C LEU A 82 9.34 -3.22 4.90
N LYS A 83 8.72 -4.26 5.47
CA LYS A 83 9.39 -5.16 6.43
C LYS A 83 10.47 -6.00 5.74
N GLU A 84 10.16 -6.56 4.58
CA GLU A 84 11.11 -7.37 3.79
C GLU A 84 12.28 -6.51 3.31
N ASN A 85 12.00 -5.32 2.80
CA ASN A 85 13.05 -4.39 2.36
C ASN A 85 13.91 -3.82 3.51
N GLY A 86 13.36 -3.70 4.72
CA GLY A 86 14.12 -3.31 5.91
C GLY A 86 15.08 -4.40 6.41
N SER A 87 14.87 -5.66 6.02
CA SER A 87 15.76 -6.77 6.37
C SER A 87 17.01 -6.89 5.48
N VAL A 88 17.00 -6.26 4.29
CA VAL A 88 18.05 -6.37 3.26
C VAL A 88 19.12 -5.27 3.36
N HIS A 89 19.15 -4.48 4.45
CA HIS A 89 20.22 -3.50 4.74
C HIS A 89 21.08 -3.87 5.95
N ARG A 90 21.39 -5.17 6.12
CA ARG A 90 22.56 -5.62 6.89
C ARG A 90 23.48 -6.42 5.96
N GLY A 91 24.51 -5.75 5.46
CA GLY A 91 25.55 -6.35 4.61
C GLY A 91 26.25 -5.30 3.78
#